data_AF-A0AAR2JMX5-F1
#
_entry.id   AF-A0AAR2JMX5-F1
#
_cell.length_a   1.000
_cell.length_b   1.000
_cell.length_c   1.000
_cell.angle_alpha   90.00
_cell.angle_beta   90.00
_cell.angle_gamma   90.00
#
_symmetry.space_group_name_H-M   'P 1'
#
loop_
_entity.id
_entity.type
_entity.pdbx_description
1 polymer ?
#
loop_
_entity_poly.entity_id
_entity_poly.type
_entity_poly.pdbx_seq_one_letter_code
_entity_poly.pdbx_strand_id
1 'polypeptide(L)'
;MHLFCLCRLAMCKLSQQSCNILQSVLQTETSSLRELDLSNNDLQDAGVELLSAGLKSSHCKVEKLRLALCNLGKYTCNTLGLTLQAETWSLKELDLSKNNLQDSGMEDLSQGLKSPLCELEIFRLDMCGFTLESCKSLISALQTKITTLTELNLSSNELQDSAMELLSAGLKTGKCKLEILRLVVCKLSAQSCDTLNSVLQTETSCLKELDLCNNDLQDAGVEKLSVGLKSSHCKLEILKLVVCKLSAQSCDTLNSVLQTESSCLKELDLSNNDLYDSGLANLFAGLKSSICKLQILRLALCNLGVNKCERLGSLLKLEISLKALDLSNNDLQDSGVELLCAGLKTGDCKLENLILSGCMIKEEGCSSLASALSSNLSHLKDLDLTYNHPGESGVKVLSARLEDPRCTLRTLRVEHGGENRIKPGLKKYSCDFTLDPNTVNSFLSLSDGNRKVERVWDDHSYPDHPERFDFWYQVLCRESLTGRCYWEAERSGTVEIAATYKSIRRKGDREDCRFGWNEKSWILSCSNNSYSVCHNNNSTKLSARPSSERVGVYVDCPAGSLSFYSVSDDQTLTHLHTFSTTFTEPLCAGFYIYYDSSVCLK
;
A
#
# COMPACT_ATOMS: atom_id res chain seq x y z
N MET A 1 -17.59 -12.01 34.41
CA MET A 1 -17.70 -12.50 33.01
C MET A 1 -17.06 -11.42 32.15
N HIS A 2 -15.82 -11.63 31.70
CA HIS A 2 -15.10 -10.65 30.86
C HIS A 2 -15.71 -10.67 29.46
N LEU A 3 -16.78 -9.90 29.23
CA LEU A 3 -17.40 -9.82 27.91
C LEU A 3 -16.56 -8.93 26.99
N PHE A 4 -16.34 -9.45 25.79
CA PHE A 4 -15.55 -8.94 24.68
C PHE A 4 -15.66 -7.43 24.45
N CYS A 5 -14.58 -6.68 24.68
CA CYS A 5 -14.50 -5.27 24.26
C CYS A 5 -14.33 -5.12 22.74
N LEU A 6 -13.91 -6.19 22.05
CA LEU A 6 -13.68 -6.25 20.61
C LEU A 6 -14.50 -7.38 19.99
N CYS A 7 -15.30 -7.06 18.98
CA CYS A 7 -16.00 -8.02 18.13
C CYS A 7 -15.54 -7.82 16.68
N ARG A 8 -14.86 -8.84 16.14
CA ARG A 8 -14.39 -8.85 14.75
C ARG A 8 -15.09 -9.99 14.02
N LEU A 9 -16.06 -9.63 13.19
CA LEU A 9 -16.86 -10.53 12.35
C LEU A 9 -16.58 -10.24 10.87
N ALA A 10 -15.35 -9.84 10.54
CA ALA A 10 -14.93 -9.61 9.17
C ALA A 10 -14.98 -10.93 8.37
N MET A 11 -15.42 -10.87 7.10
CA MET A 11 -15.48 -12.04 6.20
C MET A 11 -16.36 -13.20 6.69
N CYS A 12 -17.36 -12.91 7.52
CA CYS A 12 -18.21 -13.93 8.13
C CYS A 12 -19.50 -14.23 7.36
N LYS A 13 -19.69 -13.62 6.18
CA LYS A 13 -20.93 -13.72 5.38
C LYS A 13 -22.18 -13.37 6.19
N LEU A 14 -22.10 -12.28 6.95
CA LEU A 14 -23.19 -11.81 7.79
C LEU A 14 -24.44 -11.51 6.97
N SER A 15 -25.60 -11.81 7.57
CA SER A 15 -26.92 -11.53 6.97
C SER A 15 -27.59 -10.35 7.67
N GLN A 16 -28.71 -9.88 7.14
CA GLN A 16 -29.55 -8.88 7.83
C GLN A 16 -30.01 -9.36 9.22
N GLN A 17 -30.23 -10.68 9.40
CA GLN A 17 -30.55 -11.25 10.71
C GLN A 17 -29.38 -11.07 11.69
N SER A 18 -28.15 -11.18 11.22
CA SER A 18 -26.96 -10.89 12.02
C SER A 18 -26.93 -9.42 12.46
N CYS A 19 -27.27 -8.48 11.58
CA CYS A 19 -27.40 -7.06 11.93
C CYS A 19 -28.47 -6.80 12.99
N ASN A 20 -29.63 -7.48 12.92
CA ASN A 20 -30.68 -7.39 13.96
C ASN A 20 -30.21 -7.89 15.34
N ILE A 21 -29.45 -8.98 15.37
CA ILE A 21 -28.87 -9.49 16.61
C ILE A 21 -27.85 -8.49 17.16
N LEU A 22 -26.96 -7.97 16.31
CA LEU A 22 -25.98 -6.96 16.69
C LEU A 22 -26.65 -5.69 17.21
N GLN A 23 -27.71 -5.21 16.55
CA GLN A 23 -28.51 -4.08 17.03
C GLN A 23 -29.00 -4.33 18.47
N SER A 24 -29.56 -5.50 18.74
CA SER A 24 -30.05 -5.87 20.08
C SER A 24 -28.92 -5.88 21.11
N VAL A 25 -27.74 -6.38 20.73
CA VAL A 25 -26.54 -6.36 21.58
C VAL A 25 -26.09 -4.93 21.89
N LEU A 26 -26.11 -4.02 20.90
CA LEU A 26 -25.73 -2.62 21.09
C LEU A 26 -26.70 -1.85 21.99
N GLN A 27 -27.97 -2.27 22.05
CA GLN A 27 -28.99 -1.66 22.92
C GLN A 27 -28.96 -2.18 24.35
N THR A 28 -28.22 -3.26 24.63
CA THR A 28 -28.21 -3.89 25.95
C THR A 28 -27.24 -3.17 26.89
N GLU A 29 -27.71 -2.74 28.07
CA GLU A 29 -26.90 -2.04 29.08
C GLU A 29 -25.64 -2.83 29.51
N THR A 30 -25.75 -4.15 29.57
CA THR A 30 -24.66 -5.06 29.94
C THR A 30 -23.59 -5.20 28.86
N SER A 31 -23.83 -4.67 27.65
CA SER A 31 -22.83 -4.69 26.59
C SER A 31 -21.59 -3.89 27.00
N SER A 32 -20.42 -4.47 26.79
CA SER A 32 -19.10 -3.87 26.99
C SER A 32 -18.39 -3.59 25.67
N LEU A 33 -19.09 -3.76 24.54
CA LEU A 33 -18.49 -3.70 23.21
C LEU A 33 -18.00 -2.29 22.89
N ARG A 34 -16.70 -2.16 22.57
CA ARG A 34 -16.03 -0.92 22.19
C ARG A 34 -15.64 -0.89 20.72
N GLU A 35 -15.31 -2.04 20.16
CA GLU A 35 -14.84 -2.16 18.77
C GLU A 35 -15.69 -3.16 18.01
N LEU A 36 -16.26 -2.73 16.88
CA LEU A 36 -17.06 -3.55 15.98
C LEU A 36 -16.49 -3.49 14.57
N ASP A 37 -15.86 -4.58 14.14
CA ASP A 37 -15.33 -4.74 12.79
C ASP A 37 -16.19 -5.75 12.02
N LEU A 38 -16.98 -5.23 11.08
CA LEU A 38 -17.84 -6.01 10.18
C LEU A 38 -17.34 -5.97 8.73
N SER A 39 -16.09 -5.58 8.50
CA SER A 39 -15.55 -5.40 7.16
C SER A 39 -15.66 -6.65 6.29
N ASN A 40 -15.78 -6.47 4.97
CA ASN A 40 -15.89 -7.56 4.01
C ASN A 40 -17.10 -8.48 4.27
N ASN A 41 -18.27 -7.89 4.50
CA ASN A 41 -19.57 -8.57 4.55
C ASN A 41 -20.58 -7.81 3.69
N ASP A 42 -21.40 -8.48 2.88
CA ASP A 42 -22.43 -7.85 2.05
C ASP A 42 -23.64 -7.40 2.89
N LEU A 43 -23.46 -6.35 3.69
CA LEU A 43 -24.49 -5.82 4.59
C LEU A 43 -25.54 -5.01 3.83
N GLN A 44 -25.11 -4.34 2.75
CA GLN A 44 -25.90 -3.37 2.00
C GLN A 44 -26.40 -2.22 2.91
N ASP A 45 -27.12 -1.26 2.32
CA ASP A 45 -27.66 -0.13 3.09
C ASP A 45 -28.63 -0.58 4.19
N ALA A 46 -29.45 -1.60 3.92
CA ALA A 46 -30.41 -2.15 4.89
C ALA A 46 -29.73 -2.72 6.14
N GLY A 47 -28.57 -3.34 6.01
CA GLY A 47 -27.83 -3.87 7.16
C GLY A 47 -27.35 -2.75 8.09
N VAL A 48 -26.89 -1.63 7.54
CA VAL A 48 -26.43 -0.48 8.35
C VAL A 48 -27.59 0.31 8.92
N GLU A 49 -28.72 0.38 8.21
CA GLU A 49 -29.96 0.96 8.73
C GLU A 49 -30.38 0.28 10.05
N LEU A 50 -30.39 -1.05 10.09
CA LEU A 50 -30.68 -1.83 11.30
C LEU A 50 -29.68 -1.55 12.42
N LEU A 51 -28.38 -1.56 12.10
CA LEU A 51 -27.32 -1.27 13.09
C LEU A 51 -27.43 0.14 13.66
N SER A 52 -27.88 1.12 12.86
CA SER A 52 -27.96 2.52 13.28
C SER A 52 -28.87 2.73 14.49
N ALA A 53 -29.97 1.98 14.60
CA ALA A 53 -30.86 2.04 15.76
C ALA A 53 -30.17 1.55 17.04
N GLY A 54 -29.22 0.62 16.92
CA GLY A 54 -28.37 0.18 18.02
C GLY A 54 -27.32 1.21 18.38
N LEU A 55 -26.68 1.81 17.36
CA LEU A 55 -25.67 2.85 17.54
C LEU A 55 -26.22 4.13 18.19
N LYS A 56 -27.49 4.47 17.96
CA LYS A 56 -28.18 5.61 18.61
C LYS A 56 -28.61 5.33 20.05
N SER A 57 -28.47 4.10 20.54
CA SER A 57 -28.85 3.78 21.91
C SER A 57 -27.95 4.47 22.92
N SER A 58 -28.51 4.97 24.03
CA SER A 58 -27.74 5.47 25.17
C SER A 58 -26.90 4.40 25.87
N HIS A 59 -27.17 3.12 25.59
CA HIS A 59 -26.38 2.00 26.08
C HIS A 59 -25.24 1.61 25.13
N CYS A 60 -25.21 2.17 23.92
CA CYS A 60 -24.16 1.89 22.96
C CYS A 60 -22.83 2.46 23.48
N LYS A 61 -21.80 1.62 23.40
CA LYS A 61 -20.47 1.88 23.95
C LYS A 61 -19.38 1.79 22.87
N VAL A 62 -19.79 1.61 21.62
CA VAL A 62 -18.88 1.41 20.48
C VAL A 62 -18.17 2.73 20.16
N GLU A 63 -16.85 2.65 20.17
CA GLU A 63 -15.93 3.73 19.86
C GLU A 63 -15.28 3.54 18.48
N LYS A 64 -15.20 2.30 17.99
CA LYS A 64 -14.64 1.99 16.67
C LYS A 64 -15.58 1.12 15.85
N LEU A 65 -15.92 1.59 14.65
CA LEU A 65 -16.81 0.91 13.72
C LEU A 65 -16.12 0.80 12.36
N ARG A 66 -15.88 -0.44 11.93
CA ARG A 66 -15.32 -0.72 10.61
C ARG A 66 -16.35 -1.44 9.75
N LEU A 67 -16.70 -0.79 8.65
CA LEU A 67 -17.63 -1.25 7.62
C LEU A 67 -16.98 -1.21 6.24
N ALA A 68 -15.65 -1.33 6.19
CA ALA A 68 -14.94 -1.33 4.92
C ALA A 68 -15.36 -2.53 4.05
N LEU A 69 -15.57 -2.30 2.75
CA LEU A 69 -15.98 -3.32 1.79
C LEU A 69 -17.29 -4.05 2.20
N CYS A 70 -18.34 -3.29 2.53
CA CYS A 70 -19.61 -3.83 2.98
C CYS A 70 -20.78 -3.66 1.99
N ASN A 71 -20.45 -3.34 0.73
CA ASN A 71 -21.41 -3.02 -0.33
C ASN A 71 -22.37 -1.88 0.05
N LEU A 72 -21.82 -0.84 0.68
CA LEU A 72 -22.57 0.32 1.14
C LEU A 72 -22.70 1.36 0.03
N GLY A 73 -23.88 1.97 -0.06
CA GLY A 73 -24.17 3.07 -0.96
C GLY A 73 -24.42 4.38 -0.20
N LYS A 74 -24.90 5.39 -0.93
CA LYS A 74 -25.19 6.72 -0.38
C LYS A 74 -26.26 6.73 0.73
N TYR A 75 -27.19 5.78 0.76
CA TYR A 75 -28.23 5.76 1.80
C TYR A 75 -27.66 5.42 3.18
N THR A 76 -26.59 4.62 3.22
CA THR A 76 -25.81 4.40 4.44
C THR A 76 -25.23 5.71 4.98
N CYS A 77 -24.72 6.57 4.10
CA CYS A 77 -24.15 7.86 4.50
C CYS A 77 -25.18 8.78 5.15
N ASN A 78 -26.41 8.84 4.63
CA ASN A 78 -27.51 9.56 5.27
C ASN A 78 -27.76 9.04 6.69
N THR A 79 -27.91 7.73 6.80
CA THR A 79 -28.18 7.05 8.08
C THR A 79 -27.08 7.34 9.11
N LEU A 80 -25.82 7.18 8.73
CA LEU A 80 -24.66 7.44 9.59
C LEU A 80 -24.47 8.94 9.86
N GLY A 81 -24.73 9.80 8.88
CA GLY A 81 -24.73 11.26 9.02
C GLY A 81 -25.71 11.75 10.08
N LEU A 82 -26.91 11.16 10.13
CA LEU A 82 -27.88 11.40 11.22
C LEU A 82 -27.44 10.79 12.54
N THR A 83 -26.74 9.65 12.50
CA THR A 83 -26.25 8.97 13.70
C THR A 83 -25.13 9.77 14.39
N LEU A 84 -24.25 10.40 13.60
CA LEU A 84 -23.23 11.36 14.06
C LEU A 84 -23.80 12.61 14.76
N GLN A 85 -25.10 12.89 14.57
CA GLN A 85 -25.78 14.01 15.21
C GLN A 85 -26.47 13.63 16.53
N ALA A 86 -26.51 12.34 16.88
CA ALA A 86 -27.19 11.88 18.09
C ALA A 86 -26.39 12.23 19.37
N GLU A 87 -27.10 12.60 20.44
CA GLU A 87 -26.50 12.91 21.75
C GLU A 87 -25.81 11.71 22.42
N THR A 88 -26.20 10.50 22.01
CA THR A 88 -25.71 9.22 22.54
C THR A 88 -24.47 8.70 21.80
N TRP A 89 -23.95 9.45 20.84
CA TRP A 89 -22.85 9.02 19.99
C TRP A 89 -21.51 8.99 20.73
N SER A 90 -20.81 7.86 20.66
CA SER A 90 -19.48 7.66 21.27
C SER A 90 -18.37 7.30 20.27
N LEU A 91 -18.65 7.34 18.96
CA LEU A 91 -17.72 6.83 17.96
C LEU A 91 -16.55 7.79 17.72
N LYS A 92 -15.35 7.24 17.85
CA LYS A 92 -14.07 7.90 17.62
C LYS A 92 -13.41 7.46 16.31
N GLU A 93 -13.64 6.23 15.86
CA GLU A 93 -13.13 5.70 14.60
C GLU A 93 -14.25 5.18 13.71
N LEU A 94 -14.31 5.70 12.48
CA LEU A 94 -15.21 5.24 11.43
C LEU A 94 -14.42 4.88 10.18
N ASP A 95 -14.53 3.63 9.74
CA ASP A 95 -13.94 3.15 8.50
C ASP A 95 -15.04 2.71 7.53
N LEU A 96 -15.22 3.46 6.45
CA LEU A 96 -16.16 3.17 5.36
C LEU A 96 -15.43 2.86 4.05
N SER A 97 -14.13 2.58 4.10
CA SER A 97 -13.29 2.41 2.92
C SER A 97 -13.83 1.32 1.98
N LYS A 98 -13.60 1.47 0.66
CA LYS A 98 -13.97 0.51 -0.38
C LYS A 98 -15.48 0.27 -0.49
N ASN A 99 -16.27 1.32 -0.27
CA ASN A 99 -17.72 1.33 -0.51
C ASN A 99 -18.07 2.43 -1.52
N ASN A 100 -19.03 2.21 -2.41
CA ASN A 100 -19.40 3.20 -3.43
C ASN A 100 -20.37 4.25 -2.87
N LEU A 101 -19.83 5.15 -2.03
CA LEU A 101 -20.62 6.14 -1.30
C LEU A 101 -21.05 7.34 -2.16
N GLN A 102 -20.26 7.64 -3.20
CA GLN A 102 -20.45 8.76 -4.13
C GLN A 102 -20.43 10.14 -3.44
N ASP A 103 -20.37 11.22 -4.23
CA ASP A 103 -20.29 12.58 -3.68
C ASP A 103 -21.50 12.96 -2.80
N SER A 104 -22.70 12.50 -3.14
CA SER A 104 -23.90 12.70 -2.32
C SER A 104 -23.77 12.07 -0.94
N GLY A 105 -23.07 10.92 -0.84
CA GLY A 105 -22.82 10.29 0.46
C GLY A 105 -21.87 11.12 1.33
N MET A 106 -20.85 11.74 0.74
CA MET A 106 -19.97 12.64 1.49
C MET A 106 -20.71 13.89 1.95
N GLU A 107 -21.68 14.39 1.19
CA GLU A 107 -22.53 15.51 1.63
C GLU A 107 -23.29 15.18 2.92
N ASP A 108 -23.95 14.02 2.97
CA ASP A 108 -24.68 13.54 4.15
C ASP A 108 -23.76 13.36 5.37
N LEU A 109 -22.60 12.71 5.17
CA LEU A 109 -21.60 12.51 6.23
C LEU A 109 -21.05 13.86 6.73
N SER A 110 -20.89 14.83 5.83
CA SER A 110 -20.43 16.17 6.18
C SER A 110 -21.43 16.91 7.07
N GLN A 111 -22.74 16.68 6.91
CA GLN A 111 -23.74 17.22 7.85
C GLN A 111 -23.57 16.63 9.25
N GLY A 112 -23.26 15.33 9.35
CA GLY A 112 -22.90 14.69 10.61
C GLY A 112 -21.67 15.31 11.26
N LEU A 113 -20.60 15.52 10.49
CA LEU A 113 -19.35 16.12 10.97
C LEU A 113 -19.51 17.58 11.45
N LYS A 114 -20.48 18.32 10.91
CA LYS A 114 -20.82 19.69 11.36
C LYS A 114 -21.43 19.72 12.77
N SER A 115 -21.97 18.60 13.24
CA SER A 115 -22.58 18.52 14.58
C SER A 115 -21.55 18.87 15.66
N PRO A 116 -21.88 19.74 16.64
CA PRO A 116 -21.00 20.00 17.77
C PRO A 116 -20.72 18.73 18.59
N LEU A 117 -21.65 17.76 18.55
CA LEU A 117 -21.58 16.49 19.27
C LEU A 117 -20.67 15.45 18.58
N CYS A 118 -20.25 15.68 17.34
CA CYS A 118 -19.38 14.75 16.64
C CYS A 118 -17.95 14.80 17.22
N GLU A 119 -17.52 13.71 17.86
CA GLU A 119 -16.19 13.52 18.46
C GLU A 119 -15.29 12.59 17.64
N LEU A 120 -15.56 12.44 16.33
CA LEU A 120 -14.79 11.54 15.48
C LEU A 120 -13.32 11.97 15.42
N GLU A 121 -12.42 11.04 15.72
CA GLU A 121 -10.97 11.24 15.75
C GLU A 121 -10.30 10.65 14.49
N ILE A 122 -10.80 9.52 13.98
CA ILE A 122 -10.27 8.80 12.83
C ILE A 122 -11.38 8.60 11.81
N PHE A 123 -11.15 9.03 10.58
CA PHE A 123 -12.08 8.83 9.48
C PHE A 123 -11.39 8.25 8.25
N ARG A 124 -11.77 7.03 7.87
CA ARG A 124 -11.20 6.33 6.71
C ARG A 124 -12.24 6.16 5.62
N LEU A 125 -11.88 6.66 4.45
CA LEU A 125 -12.71 6.84 3.27
C LEU A 125 -11.91 6.48 2.00
N ASP A 126 -11.00 5.51 2.12
CA ASP A 126 -10.20 5.05 0.98
C ASP A 126 -11.13 4.40 -0.06
N MET A 127 -10.99 4.74 -1.34
CA MET A 127 -11.77 4.15 -2.44
C MET A 127 -13.30 4.25 -2.23
N CYS A 128 -13.80 5.46 -2.03
CA CYS A 128 -15.23 5.72 -1.79
C CYS A 128 -16.00 6.31 -2.97
N GLY A 129 -15.33 6.50 -4.11
CA GLY A 129 -15.92 7.12 -5.31
C GLY A 129 -16.06 8.63 -5.17
N PHE A 130 -15.17 9.28 -4.42
CA PHE A 130 -15.20 10.71 -4.16
C PHE A 130 -14.44 11.52 -5.21
N THR A 131 -14.99 12.69 -5.52
CA THR A 131 -14.41 13.68 -6.46
C THR A 131 -14.21 15.04 -5.77
N LEU A 132 -14.00 16.08 -6.57
CA LEU A 132 -13.95 17.47 -6.12
C LEU A 132 -15.18 17.88 -5.28
N GLU A 133 -16.38 17.41 -5.63
CA GLU A 133 -17.62 17.79 -4.92
C GLU A 133 -17.63 17.25 -3.49
N SER A 134 -17.15 16.02 -3.28
CA SER A 134 -16.94 15.47 -1.94
C SER A 134 -16.02 16.34 -1.08
N CYS A 135 -14.91 16.82 -1.65
CA CYS A 135 -14.00 17.70 -0.93
C CYS A 135 -14.69 18.99 -0.50
N LYS A 136 -15.47 19.65 -1.37
CA LYS A 136 -16.23 20.86 -1.00
C LYS A 136 -17.11 20.62 0.23
N SER A 137 -17.86 19.53 0.24
CA SER A 137 -18.73 19.15 1.36
C SER A 137 -17.92 18.89 2.64
N LEU A 138 -16.87 18.08 2.55
CA LEU A 138 -16.02 17.73 3.69
C LEU A 138 -15.36 18.98 4.30
N ILE A 139 -14.82 19.85 3.47
CA ILE A 139 -14.14 21.06 3.92
C ILE A 139 -15.11 22.03 4.56
N SER A 140 -16.33 22.15 4.00
CA SER A 140 -17.38 22.95 4.64
C SER A 140 -17.61 22.49 6.08
N ALA A 141 -17.53 21.17 6.35
CA ALA A 141 -17.63 20.62 7.70
C ALA A 141 -16.39 20.94 8.55
N LEU A 142 -15.18 20.68 8.03
CA LEU A 142 -13.91 20.94 8.74
C LEU A 142 -13.71 22.42 9.12
N GLN A 143 -14.36 23.35 8.42
CA GLN A 143 -14.29 24.79 8.69
C GLN A 143 -15.33 25.27 9.70
N THR A 144 -16.37 24.50 10.02
CA THR A 144 -17.46 24.96 10.89
C THR A 144 -17.01 25.12 12.34
N LYS A 145 -16.42 24.07 12.91
CA LYS A 145 -16.00 24.00 14.31
C LYS A 145 -14.57 23.48 14.44
N ILE A 146 -13.99 23.59 15.63
CA ILE A 146 -12.77 22.85 15.94
C ILE A 146 -13.11 21.37 15.88
N THR A 147 -12.41 20.63 15.02
CA THR A 147 -12.63 19.20 14.86
C THR A 147 -11.74 18.43 15.83
N THR A 148 -12.22 17.27 16.28
CA THR A 148 -11.43 16.26 17.00
C THR A 148 -10.66 15.36 16.05
N LEU A 149 -10.88 15.50 14.74
CA LEU A 149 -10.31 14.64 13.71
C LEU A 149 -8.79 14.79 13.65
N THR A 150 -8.09 13.71 13.96
CA THR A 150 -6.63 13.59 13.95
C THR A 150 -6.13 12.76 12.77
N GLU A 151 -6.94 11.84 12.24
CA GLU A 151 -6.60 11.03 11.05
C GLU A 151 -7.71 11.09 9.99
N LEU A 152 -7.30 11.33 8.76
CA LEU A 152 -8.15 11.34 7.58
C LEU A 152 -7.46 10.59 6.45
N ASN A 153 -8.11 9.53 5.98
CA ASN A 153 -7.66 8.77 4.82
C ASN A 153 -8.66 8.97 3.67
N LEU A 154 -8.22 9.66 2.61
CA LEU A 154 -8.98 9.89 1.38
C LEU A 154 -8.34 9.20 0.16
N SER A 155 -7.47 8.23 0.41
CA SER A 155 -6.73 7.50 -0.64
C SER A 155 -7.66 6.88 -1.69
N SER A 156 -7.13 6.60 -2.87
CA SER A 156 -7.81 5.93 -3.99
C SER A 156 -9.12 6.60 -4.42
N ASN A 157 -9.24 7.92 -4.21
CA ASN A 157 -10.34 8.75 -4.71
C ASN A 157 -9.85 9.70 -5.80
N GLU A 158 -10.74 10.11 -6.70
CA GLU A 158 -10.40 10.95 -7.86
C GLU A 158 -10.39 12.44 -7.51
N LEU A 159 -9.56 12.80 -6.53
CA LEU A 159 -9.51 14.17 -5.99
C LEU A 159 -8.90 15.16 -6.99
N GLN A 160 -7.75 14.80 -7.59
CA GLN A 160 -6.97 15.68 -8.47
C GLN A 160 -6.47 16.95 -7.73
N ASP A 161 -5.77 17.83 -8.45
CA ASP A 161 -5.16 19.03 -7.85
C ASP A 161 -6.18 20.06 -7.34
N SER A 162 -7.32 20.20 -8.02
CA SER A 162 -8.38 21.16 -7.65
C SER A 162 -9.00 20.86 -6.29
N ALA A 163 -9.12 19.59 -5.92
CA ALA A 163 -9.61 19.20 -4.61
C ALA A 163 -8.59 19.52 -3.51
N MET A 164 -7.29 19.46 -3.81
CA MET A 164 -6.24 19.80 -2.86
C MET A 164 -6.18 21.29 -2.54
N GLU A 165 -6.51 22.16 -3.50
CA GLU A 165 -6.69 23.59 -3.25
C GLU A 165 -7.73 23.86 -2.17
N LEU A 166 -8.88 23.19 -2.28
CA LEU A 166 -9.93 23.30 -1.28
C LEU A 166 -9.47 22.69 0.05
N LEU A 167 -8.93 21.47 0.04
CA LEU A 167 -8.58 20.76 1.29
C LEU A 167 -7.58 21.56 2.10
N SER A 168 -6.61 22.17 1.42
CA SER A 168 -5.62 23.06 2.02
C SER A 168 -6.24 24.29 2.69
N ALA A 169 -7.33 24.84 2.15
CA ALA A 169 -8.06 25.94 2.79
C ALA A 169 -8.67 25.49 4.14
N GLY A 170 -9.19 24.27 4.22
CA GLY A 170 -9.66 23.68 5.47
C GLY A 170 -8.55 23.47 6.50
N LEU A 171 -7.42 22.89 6.06
CA LEU A 171 -6.27 22.58 6.92
C LEU A 171 -5.61 23.83 7.52
N LYS A 172 -5.65 24.97 6.82
CA LYS A 172 -5.06 26.24 7.30
C LYS A 172 -5.90 26.97 8.35
N THR A 173 -7.18 26.61 8.53
CA THR A 173 -8.08 27.37 9.41
C THR A 173 -7.71 27.32 10.89
N GLY A 174 -6.85 26.38 11.31
CA GLY A 174 -6.53 26.11 12.72
C GLY A 174 -7.63 25.44 13.53
N LYS A 175 -8.83 25.30 12.93
CA LYS A 175 -9.93 24.50 13.45
C LYS A 175 -9.70 23.01 13.22
N CYS A 176 -8.98 22.66 12.16
CA CYS A 176 -8.62 21.29 11.85
C CYS A 176 -7.43 20.83 12.73
N LYS A 177 -7.59 19.74 13.48
CA LYS A 177 -6.55 19.14 14.32
C LYS A 177 -5.88 17.92 13.68
N LEU A 178 -5.95 17.85 12.35
CA LEU A 178 -5.46 16.71 11.60
C LEU A 178 -3.94 16.57 11.76
N GLU A 179 -3.52 15.43 12.27
CA GLU A 179 -2.12 15.04 12.42
C GLU A 179 -1.67 14.07 11.32
N ILE A 180 -2.60 13.27 10.78
CA ILE A 180 -2.33 12.25 9.78
C ILE A 180 -3.25 12.46 8.58
N LEU A 181 -2.64 12.68 7.41
CA LEU A 181 -3.35 12.80 6.13
C LEU A 181 -2.81 11.78 5.13
N ARG A 182 -3.70 10.92 4.62
CA ARG A 182 -3.36 9.93 3.59
C ARG A 182 -4.10 10.22 2.30
N LEU A 183 -3.33 10.39 1.23
CA LEU A 183 -3.77 10.76 -0.12
C LEU A 183 -3.10 9.87 -1.18
N VAL A 184 -3.04 8.57 -0.90
CA VAL A 184 -2.40 7.58 -1.76
C VAL A 184 -3.25 7.39 -3.02
N VAL A 185 -2.67 7.43 -4.22
CA VAL A 185 -3.42 7.28 -5.49
C VAL A 185 -4.59 8.27 -5.61
N CYS A 186 -4.34 9.56 -5.41
CA CYS A 186 -5.36 10.62 -5.50
C CYS A 186 -5.30 11.44 -6.80
N LYS A 187 -4.53 10.97 -7.79
CA LYS A 187 -4.22 11.68 -9.04
C LYS A 187 -3.63 13.08 -8.80
N LEU A 188 -2.79 13.21 -7.77
CA LEU A 188 -2.12 14.47 -7.43
C LEU A 188 -0.88 14.68 -8.29
N SER A 189 -0.58 15.94 -8.61
CA SER A 189 0.63 16.34 -9.33
C SER A 189 1.49 17.28 -8.49
N ALA A 190 2.57 17.80 -9.08
CA ALA A 190 3.37 18.87 -8.50
C ALA A 190 2.54 20.11 -8.10
N GLN A 191 1.38 20.36 -8.72
CA GLN A 191 0.51 21.47 -8.32
C GLN A 191 -0.07 21.28 -6.92
N SER A 192 -0.53 20.07 -6.58
CA SER A 192 -0.96 19.74 -5.20
C SER A 192 0.14 19.95 -4.16
N CYS A 193 1.39 19.66 -4.51
CA CYS A 193 2.53 19.92 -3.62
C CYS A 193 2.75 21.42 -3.35
N ASP A 194 2.48 22.29 -4.33
CA ASP A 194 2.51 23.75 -4.13
C ASP A 194 1.47 24.18 -3.10
N THR A 195 0.27 23.62 -3.20
CA THR A 195 -0.80 23.91 -2.26
C THR A 195 -0.48 23.36 -0.86
N LEU A 196 -0.01 22.12 -0.76
CA LEU A 196 0.37 21.50 0.52
C LEU A 196 1.54 22.21 1.20
N ASN A 197 2.51 22.69 0.43
CA ASN A 197 3.60 23.53 0.95
C ASN A 197 3.06 24.68 1.80
N SER A 198 2.05 25.40 1.31
CA SER A 198 1.46 26.51 2.06
C SER A 198 0.73 26.07 3.34
N VAL A 199 0.23 24.82 3.42
CA VAL A 199 -0.30 24.25 4.66
C VAL A 199 0.83 24.02 5.67
N LEU A 200 1.96 23.45 5.24
CA LEU A 200 3.12 23.19 6.10
C LEU A 200 3.77 24.46 6.64
N GLN A 201 3.65 25.58 5.92
CA GLN A 201 4.13 26.89 6.38
C GLN A 201 3.19 27.56 7.39
N THR A 202 1.97 27.04 7.59
CA THR A 202 0.98 27.67 8.46
C THR A 202 1.15 27.21 9.91
N GLU A 203 1.32 28.13 10.84
CA GLU A 203 1.51 27.85 12.28
C GLU A 203 0.40 26.97 12.91
N THR A 204 -0.82 27.15 12.40
CA THR A 204 -2.01 26.45 12.88
C THR A 204 -2.07 24.98 12.43
N SER A 205 -1.25 24.57 11.44
CA SER A 205 -1.17 23.20 10.98
C SER A 205 -0.69 22.27 12.10
N CYS A 206 -1.33 21.11 12.21
CA CYS A 206 -0.99 20.07 13.19
C CYS A 206 -0.40 18.81 12.52
N LEU A 207 -0.16 18.87 11.21
CA LEU A 207 0.20 17.69 10.41
C LEU A 207 1.57 17.14 10.81
N LYS A 208 1.60 15.86 11.17
CA LYS A 208 2.78 15.07 11.57
C LYS A 208 3.09 13.96 10.57
N GLU A 209 2.08 13.35 9.94
CA GLU A 209 2.24 12.34 8.90
C GLU A 209 1.52 12.76 7.62
N LEU A 210 2.24 12.67 6.51
CA LEU A 210 1.72 12.91 5.17
C LEU A 210 2.11 11.76 4.26
N ASP A 211 1.10 11.05 3.77
CA ASP A 211 1.25 9.94 2.84
C ASP A 211 0.76 10.35 1.45
N LEU A 212 1.69 10.52 0.52
CA LEU A 212 1.44 10.91 -0.87
C LEU A 212 1.81 9.80 -1.86
N CYS A 213 1.96 8.56 -1.38
CA CYS A 213 2.40 7.45 -2.21
C CYS A 213 1.59 7.31 -3.50
N ASN A 214 2.26 6.88 -4.56
CA ASN A 214 1.64 6.52 -5.83
C ASN A 214 0.84 7.67 -6.48
N ASN A 215 1.39 8.89 -6.38
CA ASN A 215 0.96 10.08 -7.11
C ASN A 215 2.08 10.54 -8.06
N ASP A 216 1.72 11.13 -9.20
CA ASP A 216 2.67 11.58 -10.23
C ASP A 216 3.27 12.94 -9.88
N LEU A 217 3.99 13.00 -8.76
CA LEU A 217 4.53 14.24 -8.22
C LEU A 217 5.78 14.70 -8.98
N GLN A 218 6.61 13.74 -9.40
CA GLN A 218 7.91 13.98 -10.03
C GLN A 218 8.83 14.84 -9.14
N ASP A 219 9.99 15.23 -9.67
CA ASP A 219 10.93 16.07 -8.92
C ASP A 219 10.36 17.46 -8.61
N ALA A 220 9.54 18.02 -9.51
CA ALA A 220 8.88 19.31 -9.32
C ALA A 220 7.94 19.33 -8.10
N GLY A 221 7.29 18.21 -7.77
CA GLY A 221 6.46 18.11 -6.58
C GLY A 221 7.29 18.18 -5.30
N VAL A 222 8.41 17.48 -5.24
CA VAL A 222 9.33 17.51 -4.09
C VAL A 222 9.97 18.89 -3.95
N GLU A 223 10.35 19.53 -5.05
CA GLU A 223 10.86 20.91 -5.08
C GLU A 223 9.89 21.88 -4.40
N LYS A 224 8.62 21.87 -4.83
CA LYS A 224 7.56 22.72 -4.26
C LYS A 224 7.29 22.41 -2.79
N LEU A 225 7.19 21.13 -2.43
CA LEU A 225 6.93 20.71 -1.04
C LEU A 225 8.08 21.09 -0.11
N SER A 226 9.31 21.11 -0.60
CA SER A 226 10.52 21.39 0.18
C SER A 226 10.50 22.76 0.86
N VAL A 227 9.84 23.75 0.24
CA VAL A 227 9.69 25.10 0.81
C VAL A 227 8.95 25.02 2.16
N GLY A 228 7.90 24.21 2.21
CA GLY A 228 7.09 24.01 3.41
C GLY A 228 7.81 23.17 4.44
N LEU A 229 8.51 22.11 4.01
CA LEU A 229 9.30 21.25 4.88
C LEU A 229 10.44 22.00 5.60
N LYS A 230 10.95 23.08 5.02
CA LYS A 230 11.97 23.96 5.62
C LYS A 230 11.41 25.02 6.55
N SER A 231 10.09 25.21 6.59
CA SER A 231 9.46 26.22 7.44
C SER A 231 9.63 25.91 8.92
N SER A 232 9.85 26.93 9.76
CA SER A 232 9.85 26.81 11.21
C SER A 232 8.48 26.44 11.80
N HIS A 233 7.41 26.57 11.03
CA HIS A 233 6.06 26.18 11.42
C HIS A 233 5.72 24.73 11.06
N CYS A 234 6.56 24.06 10.25
CA CYS A 234 6.33 22.69 9.84
C CYS A 234 6.51 21.73 11.01
N LYS A 235 5.50 20.89 11.26
CA LYS A 235 5.52 19.86 12.32
C LYS A 235 5.61 18.44 11.75
N LEU A 236 5.86 18.32 10.44
CA LEU A 236 5.83 17.04 9.74
C LEU A 236 7.01 16.17 10.16
N GLU A 237 6.70 14.99 10.70
CA GLU A 237 7.67 14.00 11.17
C GLU A 237 7.81 12.82 10.21
N ILE A 238 6.73 12.45 9.51
CA ILE A 238 6.67 11.29 8.62
C ILE A 238 6.23 11.76 7.23
N LEU A 239 7.08 11.50 6.23
CA LEU A 239 6.77 11.76 4.82
C LEU A 239 6.96 10.49 4.00
N LYS A 240 5.89 10.07 3.31
CA LYS A 240 5.92 8.90 2.43
C LYS A 240 5.70 9.32 0.98
N LEU A 241 6.66 8.97 0.13
CA LEU A 241 6.74 9.32 -1.29
C LEU A 241 7.04 8.08 -2.16
N VAL A 242 6.50 6.93 -1.76
CA VAL A 242 6.67 5.66 -2.48
C VAL A 242 6.01 5.72 -3.84
N VAL A 243 6.70 5.32 -4.93
CA VAL A 243 6.18 5.37 -6.30
C VAL A 243 5.69 6.79 -6.68
N CYS A 244 6.54 7.80 -6.52
CA CYS A 244 6.22 9.19 -6.86
C CYS A 244 6.93 9.72 -8.12
N LYS A 245 7.57 8.81 -8.87
CA LYS A 245 8.43 9.10 -10.04
C LYS A 245 9.56 10.08 -9.72
N LEU A 246 10.17 9.90 -8.56
CA LEU A 246 11.27 10.72 -8.10
C LEU A 246 12.59 10.28 -8.72
N SER A 247 13.46 11.24 -9.01
CA SER A 247 14.81 11.00 -9.52
C SER A 247 15.90 11.52 -8.58
N ALA A 248 17.13 11.61 -9.07
CA ALA A 248 18.23 12.22 -8.35
C ALA A 248 17.97 13.66 -7.92
N GLN A 249 17.23 14.44 -8.73
CA GLN A 249 16.91 15.84 -8.43
C GLN A 249 16.06 15.99 -7.15
N SER A 250 15.15 15.05 -6.89
CA SER A 250 14.41 14.99 -5.62
C SER A 250 15.33 14.79 -4.42
N CYS A 251 16.38 13.96 -4.57
CA CYS A 251 17.35 13.74 -3.49
C CYS A 251 18.15 15.01 -3.17
N ASP A 252 18.50 15.81 -4.18
CA ASP A 252 19.20 17.09 -4.00
C ASP A 252 18.34 18.09 -3.23
N THR A 253 17.05 18.09 -3.56
CA THR A 253 16.06 18.90 -2.87
C THR A 253 15.89 18.44 -1.42
N LEU A 254 15.71 17.14 -1.17
CA LEU A 254 15.55 16.58 0.17
C LEU A 254 16.81 16.74 1.02
N ASN A 255 18.00 16.65 0.42
CA ASN A 255 19.26 16.98 1.10
C ASN A 255 19.20 18.37 1.76
N SER A 256 18.73 19.38 1.03
CA SER A 256 18.59 20.73 1.59
C SER A 256 17.55 20.82 2.73
N VAL A 257 16.51 19.97 2.71
CA VAL A 257 15.53 19.86 3.81
C VAL A 257 16.19 19.22 5.04
N LEU A 258 16.97 18.16 4.87
CA LEU A 258 17.67 17.47 5.97
C LEU A 258 18.76 18.35 6.62
N GLN A 259 19.28 19.32 5.89
CA GLN A 259 20.23 20.33 6.38
C GLN A 259 19.55 21.60 6.93
N THR A 260 18.24 21.56 7.18
CA THR A 260 17.50 22.71 7.72
C THR A 260 17.14 22.48 9.19
N GLU A 261 17.51 23.39 10.08
CA GLU A 261 17.35 23.25 11.54
C GLU A 261 15.88 23.11 11.99
N SER A 262 14.98 23.83 11.31
CA SER A 262 13.53 23.78 11.52
C SER A 262 12.89 22.47 11.09
N SER A 263 13.56 21.64 10.29
CA SER A 263 12.99 20.38 9.83
C SER A 263 12.69 19.46 11.02
N CYS A 264 11.48 18.90 11.05
CA CYS A 264 11.00 17.95 12.06
C CYS A 264 11.03 16.50 11.58
N LEU A 265 11.52 16.24 10.36
CA LEU A 265 11.40 14.94 9.72
C LEU A 265 12.19 13.86 10.45
N LYS A 266 11.49 12.78 10.84
CA LYS A 266 12.02 11.60 11.53
C LYS A 266 11.92 10.34 10.68
N GLU A 267 10.93 10.24 9.80
CA GLU A 267 10.77 9.13 8.85
C GLU A 267 10.59 9.64 7.43
N LEU A 268 11.36 9.05 6.52
CA LEU A 268 11.28 9.33 5.09
C LEU A 268 11.25 8.00 4.33
N ASP A 269 10.17 7.81 3.57
CA ASP A 269 10.01 6.66 2.69
C ASP A 269 10.08 7.11 1.23
N LEU A 270 11.16 6.72 0.54
CA LEU A 270 11.38 6.98 -0.89
C LEU A 270 11.34 5.70 -1.72
N SER A 271 10.82 4.62 -1.15
CA SER A 271 10.85 3.30 -1.77
C SER A 271 10.23 3.31 -3.17
N ASN A 272 10.73 2.44 -4.06
CA ASN A 272 10.21 2.24 -5.41
C ASN A 272 10.21 3.55 -6.22
N ASN A 273 11.32 4.29 -6.15
CA ASN A 273 11.65 5.42 -7.01
C ASN A 273 13.05 5.21 -7.62
N ASP A 274 13.23 5.65 -8.86
CA ASP A 274 14.48 5.54 -9.60
C ASP A 274 15.43 6.69 -9.24
N LEU A 275 15.98 6.67 -8.02
CA LEU A 275 16.77 7.78 -7.49
C LEU A 275 18.17 7.94 -8.12
N TYR A 276 18.66 6.91 -8.84
CA TYR A 276 20.00 6.82 -9.43
C TYR A 276 21.16 7.10 -8.42
N ASP A 277 22.40 6.91 -8.88
CA ASP A 277 23.60 6.97 -8.03
C ASP A 277 23.91 8.40 -7.54
N SER A 278 23.71 9.40 -8.42
CA SER A 278 23.98 10.81 -8.10
C SER A 278 23.04 11.34 -7.01
N GLY A 279 21.75 10.95 -7.04
CA GLY A 279 20.77 11.41 -6.07
C GLY A 279 21.11 10.98 -4.65
N LEU A 280 21.41 9.71 -4.46
CA LEU A 280 21.68 9.16 -3.13
C LEU A 280 22.95 9.71 -2.51
N ALA A 281 23.95 10.06 -3.32
CA ALA A 281 25.14 10.75 -2.82
C ALA A 281 24.78 12.05 -2.09
N ASN A 282 23.84 12.82 -2.65
CA ASN A 282 23.39 14.08 -2.08
C ASN A 282 22.47 13.85 -0.89
N LEU A 283 21.56 12.87 -0.95
CA LEU A 283 20.73 12.50 0.20
C LEU A 283 21.60 12.11 1.41
N PHE A 284 22.63 11.28 1.19
CA PHE A 284 23.55 10.85 2.24
C PHE A 284 24.41 11.99 2.78
N ALA A 285 24.72 13.03 1.98
CA ALA A 285 25.38 14.22 2.49
C ALA A 285 24.51 14.96 3.51
N GLY A 286 23.19 15.01 3.29
CA GLY A 286 22.23 15.60 4.23
C GLY A 286 22.14 14.84 5.55
N LEU A 287 22.18 13.50 5.49
CA LEU A 287 22.18 12.64 6.69
C LEU A 287 23.42 12.80 7.57
N LYS A 288 24.55 13.26 7.01
CA LYS A 288 25.76 13.56 7.80
C LYS A 288 25.64 14.82 8.65
N SER A 289 24.65 15.65 8.37
CA SER A 289 24.45 16.90 9.09
C SER A 289 24.05 16.63 10.54
N SER A 290 24.72 17.26 11.50
CA SER A 290 24.44 17.09 12.94
C SER A 290 23.05 17.57 13.35
N ILE A 291 22.43 18.44 12.55
CA ILE A 291 21.06 18.92 12.75
C ILE A 291 20.00 17.99 12.14
N CYS A 292 20.41 16.97 11.37
CA CYS A 292 19.47 16.03 10.77
C CYS A 292 18.83 15.16 11.86
N LYS A 293 17.48 15.15 11.93
CA LYS A 293 16.69 14.42 12.92
C LYS A 293 16.16 13.07 12.42
N LEU A 294 16.52 12.67 11.19
CA LEU A 294 15.95 11.52 10.52
C LEU A 294 16.38 10.20 11.20
N GLN A 295 15.40 9.44 11.68
CA GLN A 295 15.61 8.17 12.39
C GLN A 295 15.29 6.95 11.53
N ILE A 296 14.37 7.08 10.58
CA ILE A 296 13.93 5.99 9.72
C ILE A 296 14.08 6.42 8.27
N LEU A 297 14.81 5.62 7.50
CA LEU A 297 14.98 5.80 6.06
C LEU A 297 14.62 4.51 5.34
N ARG A 298 13.69 4.60 4.39
CA ARG A 298 13.29 3.46 3.55
C ARG A 298 13.63 3.75 2.10
N LEU A 299 14.42 2.85 1.52
CA LEU A 299 14.93 2.89 0.15
C LEU A 299 14.69 1.54 -0.53
N ALA A 300 13.60 0.85 -0.18
CA ALA A 300 13.29 -0.43 -0.79
C ALA A 300 13.00 -0.25 -2.29
N LEU A 301 13.44 -1.16 -3.16
CA LEU A 301 13.23 -1.06 -4.62
C LEU A 301 13.75 0.27 -5.23
N CYS A 302 14.80 0.89 -4.69
CA CYS A 302 15.41 2.11 -5.25
C CYS A 302 16.56 1.83 -6.23
N ASN A 303 16.62 0.61 -6.78
CA ASN A 303 17.65 0.13 -7.69
C ASN A 303 19.08 0.39 -7.15
N LEU A 304 19.31 0.10 -5.86
CA LEU A 304 20.63 0.21 -5.26
C LEU A 304 21.50 -0.99 -5.66
N GLY A 305 22.69 -0.73 -6.19
CA GLY A 305 23.72 -1.74 -6.45
C GLY A 305 24.90 -1.65 -5.48
N VAL A 306 25.84 -2.59 -5.59
CA VAL A 306 27.04 -2.75 -4.74
C VAL A 306 27.79 -1.43 -4.48
N ASN A 307 28.04 -0.64 -5.53
CA ASN A 307 28.83 0.60 -5.44
C ASN A 307 28.29 1.63 -4.43
N LYS A 308 26.98 1.58 -4.14
CA LYS A 308 26.32 2.51 -3.21
C LYS A 308 26.52 2.12 -1.75
N CYS A 309 26.78 0.84 -1.49
CA CYS A 309 27.01 0.34 -0.15
C CYS A 309 28.30 0.88 0.47
N GLU A 310 29.31 1.26 -0.32
CA GLU A 310 30.53 1.89 0.22
C GLU A 310 30.22 3.24 0.88
N ARG A 311 29.39 4.06 0.21
CA ARG A 311 28.98 5.37 0.74
C ARG A 311 28.10 5.23 1.96
N LEU A 312 27.16 4.28 1.93
CA LEU A 312 26.28 4.00 3.06
C LEU A 312 27.05 3.41 4.24
N GLY A 313 27.97 2.47 3.99
CA GLY A 313 28.88 1.95 5.00
C GLY A 313 29.73 3.05 5.62
N SER A 314 30.23 3.99 4.82
CA SER A 314 30.95 5.18 5.32
C SER A 314 30.07 6.12 6.13
N LEU A 315 28.79 6.27 5.75
CA LEU A 315 27.81 7.05 6.51
C LEU A 315 27.53 6.41 7.88
N LEU A 316 27.37 5.08 7.92
CA LEU A 316 27.11 4.33 9.16
C LEU A 316 28.28 4.37 10.16
N LYS A 317 29.50 4.71 9.72
CA LYS A 317 30.65 4.95 10.62
C LYS A 317 30.50 6.21 11.45
N LEU A 318 29.62 7.14 11.05
CA LEU A 318 29.44 8.43 11.69
C LEU A 318 28.34 8.35 12.74
N GLU A 319 28.40 9.23 13.73
CA GLU A 319 27.35 9.39 14.73
C GLU A 319 26.14 10.14 14.12
N ILE A 320 25.28 9.40 13.42
CA ILE A 320 24.05 9.92 12.82
C ILE A 320 22.82 9.55 13.67
N SER A 321 21.68 10.22 13.40
CA SER A 321 20.41 10.00 14.10
C SER A 321 19.64 8.74 13.63
N LEU A 322 20.11 8.10 12.56
CA LEU A 322 19.43 6.97 11.92
C LEU A 322 19.42 5.72 12.81
N LYS A 323 18.22 5.18 13.05
CA LYS A 323 17.96 3.98 13.87
C LYS A 323 17.38 2.82 13.06
N ALA A 324 16.69 3.08 11.98
CA ALA A 324 16.14 2.05 11.11
C ALA A 324 16.44 2.35 9.65
N LEU A 325 16.89 1.32 8.93
CA LEU A 325 17.23 1.40 7.52
C LEU A 325 16.65 0.21 6.77
N ASP A 326 15.79 0.51 5.80
CA ASP A 326 15.21 -0.49 4.91
C ASP A 326 15.82 -0.36 3.51
N LEU A 327 16.58 -1.39 3.12
CA LEU A 327 17.21 -1.51 1.79
C LEU A 327 16.61 -2.70 1.02
N SER A 328 15.43 -3.16 1.38
CA SER A 328 14.83 -4.35 0.78
C SER A 328 14.77 -4.27 -0.74
N ASN A 329 14.91 -5.41 -1.41
CA ASN A 329 14.80 -5.53 -2.87
C ASN A 329 15.78 -4.65 -3.64
N ASN A 330 16.96 -4.44 -3.10
CA ASN A 330 18.08 -3.85 -3.82
C ASN A 330 19.15 -4.90 -4.08
N ASP A 331 19.82 -4.82 -5.22
CA ASP A 331 20.74 -5.86 -5.69
C ASP A 331 22.14 -5.69 -5.05
N LEU A 332 22.19 -5.73 -3.72
CA LEU A 332 23.39 -5.44 -2.92
C LEU A 332 24.43 -6.56 -2.96
N GLN A 333 24.01 -7.82 -3.01
CA GLN A 333 24.89 -9.00 -2.97
C GLN A 333 25.77 -9.06 -1.71
N ASP A 334 26.59 -10.10 -1.60
CA ASP A 334 27.52 -10.28 -0.47
C ASP A 334 28.54 -9.13 -0.36
N SER A 335 29.06 -8.66 -1.50
CA SER A 335 30.03 -7.57 -1.57
C SER A 335 29.44 -6.24 -1.09
N GLY A 336 28.20 -5.93 -1.43
CA GLY A 336 27.51 -4.76 -0.91
C GLY A 336 27.28 -4.86 0.60
N VAL A 337 26.88 -6.04 1.10
CA VAL A 337 26.72 -6.27 2.54
C VAL A 337 28.05 -6.13 3.29
N GLU A 338 29.15 -6.62 2.73
CA GLU A 338 30.48 -6.46 3.32
C GLU A 338 30.84 -4.97 3.51
N LEU A 339 30.57 -4.13 2.50
CA LEU A 339 30.77 -2.69 2.58
C LEU A 339 29.90 -2.03 3.66
N LEU A 340 28.65 -2.46 3.83
CA LEU A 340 27.78 -2.01 4.91
C LEU A 340 28.32 -2.44 6.29
N CYS A 341 28.81 -3.67 6.39
CA CYS A 341 29.37 -4.24 7.62
C CYS A 341 30.60 -3.46 8.11
N ALA A 342 31.37 -2.84 7.22
CA ALA A 342 32.47 -1.97 7.60
C ALA A 342 32.00 -0.74 8.41
N GLY A 343 30.76 -0.28 8.19
CA GLY A 343 30.12 0.76 8.99
C GLY A 343 29.53 0.24 10.30
N LEU A 344 28.82 -0.89 10.25
CA LEU A 344 28.17 -1.50 11.42
C LEU A 344 29.14 -1.92 12.54
N LYS A 345 30.43 -2.11 12.21
CA LYS A 345 31.48 -2.50 13.17
C LYS A 345 31.86 -1.37 14.14
N THR A 346 31.53 -0.11 13.87
CA THR A 346 31.90 1.02 14.72
C THR A 346 30.92 1.21 15.87
N GLY A 347 31.40 1.69 17.02
CA GLY A 347 30.53 2.01 18.18
C GLY A 347 29.69 3.27 18.02
N ASP A 348 29.95 4.06 16.98
CA ASP A 348 29.18 5.26 16.68
C ASP A 348 27.89 4.95 15.89
N CYS A 349 27.77 3.73 15.36
CA CYS A 349 26.62 3.30 14.57
C CYS A 349 25.41 2.99 15.46
N LYS A 350 24.44 3.92 15.53
CA LYS A 350 23.21 3.80 16.33
C LYS A 350 22.09 2.99 15.68
N LEU A 351 22.37 2.28 14.59
CA LEU A 351 21.37 1.54 13.85
C LEU A 351 20.84 0.37 14.68
N GLU A 352 19.54 0.33 14.91
CA GLU A 352 18.85 -0.69 15.70
C GLU A 352 18.11 -1.71 14.81
N ASN A 353 17.63 -1.29 13.64
CA ASN A 353 16.89 -2.14 12.71
C ASN A 353 17.48 -2.02 11.30
N LEU A 354 17.82 -3.17 10.72
CA LEU A 354 18.33 -3.28 9.36
C LEU A 354 17.54 -4.32 8.58
N ILE A 355 16.86 -3.87 7.52
CA ILE A 355 16.07 -4.72 6.64
C ILE A 355 16.81 -4.86 5.31
N LEU A 356 17.23 -6.09 5.02
CA LEU A 356 17.96 -6.49 3.82
C LEU A 356 17.20 -7.60 3.07
N SER A 357 15.87 -7.58 3.17
CA SER A 357 15.01 -8.59 2.56
C SER A 357 15.15 -8.56 1.03
N GLY A 358 15.42 -9.70 0.40
CA GLY A 358 15.52 -9.77 -1.06
C GLY A 358 16.75 -9.07 -1.65
N CYS A 359 17.89 -9.02 -0.94
CA CYS A 359 19.11 -8.34 -1.35
C CYS A 359 20.16 -9.22 -2.06
N MET A 360 19.81 -10.47 -2.42
CA MET A 360 20.70 -11.48 -3.02
C MET A 360 21.90 -11.87 -2.14
N ILE A 361 21.67 -11.98 -0.84
CA ILE A 361 22.71 -12.30 0.16
C ILE A 361 22.88 -13.82 0.26
N LYS A 362 24.12 -14.29 0.31
CA LYS A 362 24.50 -15.70 0.53
C LYS A 362 25.23 -15.90 1.86
N GLU A 363 25.85 -17.07 2.01
CA GLU A 363 26.64 -17.44 3.19
C GLU A 363 27.78 -16.44 3.50
N GLU A 364 28.45 -15.90 2.47
CA GLU A 364 29.55 -14.95 2.63
C GLU A 364 29.08 -13.62 3.24
N GLY A 365 27.99 -13.04 2.72
CA GLY A 365 27.39 -11.83 3.29
C GLY A 365 26.87 -12.06 4.71
N CYS A 366 26.30 -13.24 5.00
CA CYS A 366 25.90 -13.62 6.35
C CYS A 366 27.10 -13.71 7.31
N SER A 367 28.24 -14.21 6.84
CA SER A 367 29.48 -14.27 7.62
C SER A 367 30.02 -12.86 7.91
N SER A 368 29.96 -11.94 6.94
CA SER A 368 30.29 -10.53 7.14
C SER A 368 29.39 -9.85 8.18
N LEU A 369 28.08 -10.10 8.13
CA LEU A 369 27.12 -9.62 9.12
C LEU A 369 27.41 -10.19 10.52
N ALA A 370 27.61 -11.50 10.63
CA ALA A 370 27.95 -12.15 11.89
C ALA A 370 29.25 -11.59 12.49
N SER A 371 30.26 -11.30 11.65
CA SER A 371 31.49 -10.63 12.06
C SER A 371 31.21 -9.21 12.56
N ALA A 372 30.38 -8.42 11.87
CA ALA A 372 30.01 -7.09 12.33
C ALA A 372 29.29 -7.10 13.69
N LEU A 373 28.42 -8.07 13.90
CA LEU A 373 27.65 -8.26 15.14
C LEU A 373 28.44 -8.91 16.28
N SER A 374 29.66 -9.38 16.02
CA SER A 374 30.55 -9.91 17.05
C SER A 374 31.21 -8.80 17.89
N SER A 375 31.19 -7.55 17.42
CA SER A 375 31.64 -6.42 18.23
C SER A 375 30.56 -6.08 19.26
N ASN A 376 30.96 -5.91 20.52
CA ASN A 376 30.05 -5.45 21.60
C ASN A 376 29.61 -3.98 21.41
N LEU A 377 29.92 -3.39 20.25
CA LEU A 377 29.69 -2.00 19.90
C LEU A 377 28.45 -1.83 19.01
N SER A 378 27.94 -2.93 18.43
CA SER A 378 26.74 -2.86 17.62
C SER A 378 25.51 -2.56 18.49
N HIS A 379 24.63 -1.69 17.97
CA HIS A 379 23.31 -1.40 18.54
C HIS A 379 22.18 -2.16 17.85
N LEU A 380 22.50 -3.04 16.89
CA LEU A 380 21.50 -3.71 16.07
C LEU A 380 20.69 -4.72 16.91
N LYS A 381 19.37 -4.57 16.88
CA LYS A 381 18.38 -5.38 17.61
C LYS A 381 17.59 -6.27 16.66
N ASP A 382 17.29 -5.78 15.47
CA ASP A 382 16.46 -6.47 14.48
C ASP A 382 17.17 -6.54 13.13
N LEU A 383 17.32 -7.76 12.60
CA LEU A 383 17.91 -8.03 11.30
C LEU A 383 16.95 -8.88 10.46
N ASP A 384 16.51 -8.34 9.34
CA ASP A 384 15.67 -9.06 8.38
C ASP A 384 16.46 -9.40 7.11
N LEU A 385 16.65 -10.70 6.89
CA LEU A 385 17.28 -11.32 5.73
C LEU A 385 16.31 -12.22 4.96
N THR A 386 14.99 -12.05 5.14
CA THR A 386 13.98 -12.82 4.40
C THR A 386 14.20 -12.72 2.89
N TYR A 387 13.79 -13.74 2.15
CA TYR A 387 13.93 -13.78 0.69
C TYR A 387 15.38 -13.63 0.17
N ASN A 388 16.39 -14.09 0.91
CA ASN A 388 17.79 -14.22 0.45
C ASN A 388 18.20 -15.68 0.27
N HIS A 389 19.49 -16.00 0.18
CA HIS A 389 19.98 -17.39 0.20
C HIS A 389 21.06 -17.58 1.26
N PRO A 390 20.77 -17.38 2.55
CA PRO A 390 21.78 -17.41 3.60
C PRO A 390 22.47 -18.77 3.75
N GLY A 391 21.94 -19.86 3.17
CA GLY A 391 22.46 -21.21 3.34
C GLY A 391 22.37 -21.72 4.79
N GLU A 392 22.66 -22.99 5.02
CA GLU A 392 22.68 -23.54 6.38
C GLU A 392 23.80 -22.90 7.20
N SER A 393 24.96 -22.65 6.57
CA SER A 393 26.12 -22.04 7.23
C SER A 393 25.83 -20.61 7.67
N GLY A 394 25.27 -19.78 6.78
CA GLY A 394 24.96 -18.38 7.10
C GLY A 394 23.88 -18.26 8.19
N VAL A 395 22.84 -19.09 8.15
CA VAL A 395 21.83 -19.15 9.22
C VAL A 395 22.47 -19.55 10.55
N LYS A 396 23.36 -20.55 10.55
CA LYS A 396 24.04 -21.02 11.76
C LYS A 396 24.90 -19.94 12.40
N VAL A 397 25.73 -19.22 11.63
CA VAL A 397 26.63 -18.20 12.18
C VAL A 397 25.87 -17.00 12.74
N LEU A 398 24.75 -16.61 12.11
CA LEU A 398 23.90 -15.52 12.58
C LEU A 398 23.05 -15.94 13.80
N SER A 399 22.51 -17.16 13.81
CA SER A 399 21.76 -17.69 14.95
C SER A 399 22.64 -17.78 16.20
N ALA A 400 23.91 -18.17 16.05
CA ALA A 400 24.89 -18.16 17.13
C ALA A 400 25.20 -16.74 17.69
N ARG A 401 24.82 -15.66 16.99
CA ARG A 401 24.88 -14.29 17.54
C ARG A 401 23.72 -14.00 18.48
N LEU A 402 22.51 -14.52 18.22
CA LEU A 402 21.35 -14.38 19.12
C LEU A 402 21.60 -15.02 20.49
N GLU A 403 22.44 -16.06 20.53
CA GLU A 403 22.79 -16.77 21.76
C GLU A 403 23.95 -16.11 22.54
N ASP A 404 24.71 -15.18 21.92
CA ASP A 404 25.82 -14.50 22.58
C ASP A 404 25.27 -13.40 23.50
N PRO A 405 25.44 -13.48 24.84
CA PRO A 405 24.89 -12.50 25.78
C PRO A 405 25.43 -11.07 25.59
N ARG A 406 26.51 -10.91 24.82
CA ARG A 406 27.12 -9.61 24.51
C ARG A 406 26.59 -9.02 23.19
N CYS A 407 25.83 -9.79 22.41
CA CYS A 407 25.18 -9.31 21.20
C CYS A 407 23.85 -8.66 21.55
N THR A 408 23.53 -7.53 20.92
CA THR A 408 22.26 -6.83 21.12
C THR A 408 21.12 -7.38 20.26
N LEU A 409 21.43 -8.25 19.29
CA LEU A 409 20.47 -8.79 18.34
C LEU A 409 19.42 -9.63 19.07
N ARG A 410 18.14 -9.32 18.85
CA ARG A 410 16.98 -9.98 19.45
C ARG A 410 16.15 -10.73 18.43
N THR A 411 16.04 -10.16 17.22
CA THR A 411 15.24 -10.73 16.14
C THR A 411 16.11 -10.95 14.92
N LEU A 412 16.07 -12.18 14.40
CA LEU A 412 16.64 -12.55 13.11
C LEU A 412 15.52 -13.17 12.27
N ARG A 413 15.31 -12.66 11.06
CA ARG A 413 14.38 -13.24 10.09
C ARG A 413 15.16 -13.71 8.87
N VAL A 414 14.99 -14.97 8.48
CA VAL A 414 15.72 -15.64 7.38
C VAL A 414 14.80 -16.49 6.51
N GLU A 415 13.49 -16.34 6.69
CA GLU A 415 12.46 -17.14 6.02
C GLU A 415 12.44 -16.88 4.50
N HIS A 416 11.82 -17.81 3.76
CA HIS A 416 11.63 -17.74 2.30
C HIS A 416 12.94 -17.70 1.49
N GLY A 417 14.02 -18.22 2.06
CA GLY A 417 15.31 -18.29 1.37
C GLY A 417 15.40 -19.40 0.32
N GLY A 418 16.40 -19.30 -0.57
CA GLY A 418 16.65 -20.33 -1.60
C GLY A 418 17.50 -19.81 -2.76
N GLU A 419 18.10 -20.70 -3.55
CA GLU A 419 18.99 -20.34 -4.67
C GLU A 419 18.32 -19.41 -5.70
N ASN A 420 17.01 -19.58 -5.92
CA ASN A 420 16.20 -18.71 -6.77
C ASN A 420 16.24 -17.22 -6.36
N ARG A 421 16.63 -16.91 -5.12
CA ARG A 421 16.77 -15.54 -4.62
C ARG A 421 18.02 -14.82 -5.14
N ILE A 422 18.94 -15.54 -5.76
CA ILE A 422 20.18 -15.01 -6.36
C ILE A 422 19.95 -14.72 -7.84
N LYS A 423 18.88 -13.97 -8.13
CA LYS A 423 18.58 -13.42 -9.46
C LYS A 423 18.36 -11.91 -9.32
N PRO A 424 18.84 -11.09 -10.26
CA PRO A 424 18.70 -9.64 -10.17
C PRO A 424 17.24 -9.20 -10.29
N GLY A 425 16.92 -8.06 -9.68
CA GLY A 425 15.60 -7.43 -9.73
C GLY A 425 14.46 -8.35 -9.30
N LEU A 426 13.26 -8.16 -9.86
CA LEU A 426 12.06 -8.90 -9.44
C LEU A 426 12.10 -10.39 -9.83
N LYS A 427 13.03 -10.82 -10.69
CA LYS A 427 13.20 -12.22 -11.10
C LYS A 427 13.60 -13.15 -9.95
N LYS A 428 14.08 -12.61 -8.83
CA LYS A 428 14.28 -13.38 -7.60
C LYS A 428 12.98 -13.92 -7.01
N TYR A 429 11.84 -13.38 -7.43
CA TYR A 429 10.50 -13.79 -7.03
C TYR A 429 9.77 -14.58 -8.11
N SER A 430 10.45 -14.97 -9.20
CA SER A 430 9.83 -15.71 -10.29
C SER A 430 9.08 -16.94 -9.78
N CYS A 431 7.82 -17.05 -10.19
CA CYS A 431 6.97 -18.19 -9.93
C CYS A 431 6.61 -18.86 -11.25
N ASP A 432 6.72 -20.19 -11.29
CA ASP A 432 6.26 -20.98 -12.42
C ASP A 432 4.75 -21.18 -12.31
N PHE A 433 4.02 -20.68 -13.30
CA PHE A 433 2.56 -20.78 -13.34
C PHE A 433 2.05 -21.65 -14.48
N THR A 434 0.94 -22.32 -14.21
CA THR A 434 0.22 -23.14 -15.17
C THR A 434 -1.26 -22.76 -15.20
N LEU A 435 -1.80 -22.61 -16.41
CA LEU A 435 -3.20 -22.29 -16.62
C LEU A 435 -4.07 -23.49 -16.23
N ASP A 436 -5.17 -23.24 -15.52
CA ASP A 436 -6.06 -24.29 -15.02
C ASP A 436 -7.16 -24.65 -16.04
N PRO A 437 -7.11 -25.84 -16.67
CA PRO A 437 -8.14 -26.35 -17.57
C PRO A 437 -9.51 -26.55 -16.89
N ASN A 438 -9.59 -26.52 -15.55
CA ASN A 438 -10.86 -26.59 -14.82
C ASN A 438 -11.53 -25.22 -14.68
N THR A 439 -10.80 -24.13 -14.91
CA THR A 439 -11.34 -22.76 -14.86
C THR A 439 -11.56 -22.16 -16.24
N VAL A 440 -10.76 -22.58 -17.23
CA VAL A 440 -10.75 -22.01 -18.59
C VAL A 440 -12.13 -22.00 -19.25
N ASN A 441 -12.52 -20.84 -19.80
CA ASN A 441 -13.72 -20.75 -20.63
C ASN A 441 -13.61 -21.64 -21.88
N SER A 442 -14.73 -22.20 -22.30
CA SER A 442 -14.74 -23.24 -23.34
C SER A 442 -14.36 -22.72 -24.73
N PHE A 443 -14.43 -21.42 -24.98
CA PHE A 443 -13.93 -20.79 -26.19
C PHE A 443 -12.47 -20.30 -26.09
N LEU A 444 -11.70 -20.84 -25.15
CA LEU A 444 -10.25 -20.62 -25.02
C LEU A 444 -9.51 -21.94 -25.18
N SER A 445 -8.42 -21.95 -25.96
CA SER A 445 -7.58 -23.13 -26.13
C SER A 445 -6.29 -23.02 -25.33
N LEU A 446 -5.98 -24.05 -24.55
CA LEU A 446 -4.72 -24.17 -23.80
C LEU A 446 -3.70 -24.97 -24.60
N SER A 447 -2.47 -24.47 -24.70
CA SER A 447 -1.36 -25.12 -25.39
C SER A 447 -0.04 -24.93 -24.63
N ASP A 448 1.05 -25.48 -25.18
CA ASP A 448 2.40 -25.39 -24.61
C ASP A 448 2.48 -25.83 -23.13
N GLY A 449 1.95 -27.02 -22.84
CA GLY A 449 1.90 -27.53 -21.47
C GLY A 449 1.05 -26.68 -20.51
N ASN A 450 -0.03 -26.05 -21.01
CA ASN A 450 -0.87 -25.09 -20.29
C ASN A 450 -0.13 -23.80 -19.89
N ARG A 451 0.87 -23.38 -20.66
CA ARG A 451 1.53 -22.08 -20.49
C ARG A 451 1.03 -21.02 -21.46
N LYS A 452 0.36 -21.44 -22.54
CA LYS A 452 -0.24 -20.54 -23.54
C LYS A 452 -1.75 -20.70 -23.58
N VAL A 453 -2.46 -19.57 -23.69
CA VAL A 453 -3.91 -19.52 -23.96
C VAL A 453 -4.20 -18.60 -25.15
N GLU A 454 -5.13 -19.00 -26.00
CA GLU A 454 -5.58 -18.21 -27.13
C GLU A 454 -7.09 -18.30 -27.33
N ARG A 455 -7.66 -17.25 -27.92
CA ARG A 455 -9.08 -17.21 -28.25
C ARG A 455 -9.35 -17.99 -29.53
N VAL A 456 -10.37 -18.83 -29.50
CA VAL A 456 -10.78 -19.69 -30.62
C VAL A 456 -12.25 -19.46 -30.97
N TRP A 457 -12.62 -19.77 -32.22
CA TRP A 457 -13.98 -19.61 -32.74
C TRP A 457 -14.90 -20.75 -32.32
N ASP A 458 -14.38 -21.97 -32.31
CA ASP A 458 -15.13 -23.16 -31.97
C ASP A 458 -15.00 -23.49 -30.48
N ASP A 459 -16.13 -23.91 -29.92
CA ASP A 459 -16.22 -24.38 -28.54
C ASP A 459 -15.31 -25.58 -28.31
N HIS A 460 -14.27 -25.41 -27.48
CA HIS A 460 -13.44 -26.52 -27.05
C HIS A 460 -14.18 -27.30 -25.98
N SER A 461 -14.39 -28.59 -26.26
CA SER A 461 -15.14 -29.51 -25.39
C SER A 461 -14.34 -29.89 -24.14
N TYR A 462 -14.13 -28.94 -23.23
CA TYR A 462 -13.63 -29.25 -21.89
C TYR A 462 -14.73 -29.93 -21.06
N PRO A 463 -14.38 -30.84 -20.13
CA PRO A 463 -15.34 -31.41 -19.20
C PRO A 463 -16.04 -30.34 -18.37
N ASP A 464 -17.32 -30.52 -18.08
CA ASP A 464 -18.03 -29.62 -17.17
C ASP A 464 -17.35 -29.60 -15.79
N HIS A 465 -17.27 -28.42 -15.19
CA HIS A 465 -16.61 -28.22 -13.92
C HIS A 465 -17.21 -27.00 -13.17
N PRO A 466 -17.45 -27.10 -11.84
CA PRO A 466 -18.07 -26.01 -11.07
C PRO A 466 -17.24 -24.72 -11.10
N GLU A 467 -15.91 -24.85 -11.18
CA GLU A 467 -14.95 -23.74 -11.18
C GLU A 467 -14.75 -23.09 -12.57
N ARG A 468 -15.41 -23.59 -13.63
CA ARG A 468 -15.25 -23.12 -15.02
C ARG A 468 -15.95 -21.77 -15.25
N PHE A 469 -15.28 -20.84 -15.93
CA PHE A 469 -15.95 -19.65 -16.46
C PHE A 469 -16.84 -20.02 -17.66
N ASP A 470 -18.12 -19.69 -17.61
CA ASP A 470 -19.08 -20.08 -18.66
C ASP A 470 -19.35 -18.98 -19.69
N PHE A 471 -19.40 -17.71 -19.27
CA PHE A 471 -19.72 -16.58 -20.14
C PHE A 471 -18.48 -15.77 -20.56
N TRP A 472 -17.75 -15.25 -19.58
CA TRP A 472 -16.57 -14.40 -19.83
C TRP A 472 -15.34 -15.23 -20.20
N TYR A 473 -14.54 -14.72 -21.14
CA TYR A 473 -13.40 -15.43 -21.75
C TYR A 473 -12.15 -15.42 -20.86
N GLN A 474 -12.27 -16.08 -19.71
CA GLN A 474 -11.33 -16.01 -18.61
C GLN A 474 -10.71 -17.36 -18.28
N VAL A 475 -9.51 -17.33 -17.71
CA VAL A 475 -8.81 -18.48 -17.15
C VAL A 475 -7.97 -18.03 -15.94
N LEU A 476 -7.82 -18.91 -14.95
CA LEU A 476 -6.93 -18.72 -13.80
C LEU A 476 -5.71 -19.63 -13.91
N CYS A 477 -4.61 -19.21 -13.29
CA CYS A 477 -3.51 -20.11 -12.96
C CYS A 477 -3.87 -20.99 -11.75
N ARG A 478 -3.29 -22.19 -11.69
CA ARG A 478 -3.53 -23.15 -10.59
C ARG A 478 -2.91 -22.67 -9.27
N GLU A 479 -1.70 -22.12 -9.37
CA GLU A 479 -0.87 -21.74 -8.25
C GLU A 479 -1.44 -20.51 -7.53
N SER A 480 -1.17 -20.42 -6.23
CA SER A 480 -1.60 -19.26 -5.42
C SER A 480 -0.44 -18.28 -5.28
N LEU A 481 -0.74 -16.99 -5.36
CA LEU A 481 0.22 -15.91 -5.16
C LEU A 481 0.37 -15.68 -3.65
N THR A 482 1.42 -16.23 -3.06
CA THR A 482 1.68 -16.16 -1.61
C THR A 482 3.06 -15.54 -1.34
N GLY A 483 3.15 -14.68 -0.32
CA GLY A 483 4.40 -13.97 -0.03
C GLY A 483 4.71 -12.95 -1.12
N ARG A 484 5.87 -13.08 -1.75
CA ARG A 484 6.30 -12.27 -2.89
C ARG A 484 6.37 -13.12 -4.15
N CYS A 485 5.65 -12.73 -5.20
CA CYS A 485 5.55 -13.46 -6.45
C CYS A 485 5.80 -12.52 -7.64
N TYR A 486 6.55 -12.98 -8.62
CA TYR A 486 6.77 -12.30 -9.89
C TYR A 486 6.51 -13.26 -11.05
N TRP A 487 5.84 -12.79 -12.09
CA TRP A 487 5.70 -13.53 -13.34
C TRP A 487 5.65 -12.58 -14.53
N GLU A 488 6.00 -13.10 -15.69
CA GLU A 488 5.94 -12.37 -16.96
C GLU A 488 4.92 -13.03 -17.88
N ALA A 489 4.12 -12.20 -18.57
CA ALA A 489 3.16 -12.62 -19.57
C ALA A 489 3.50 -11.93 -20.89
N GLU A 490 3.77 -12.72 -21.93
CA GLU A 490 3.90 -12.25 -23.30
C GLU A 490 2.55 -12.33 -23.99
N ARG A 491 2.06 -11.21 -24.50
CA ARG A 491 0.76 -11.10 -25.16
C ARG A 491 0.89 -10.96 -26.67
N SER A 492 -0.18 -11.32 -27.37
CA SER A 492 -0.46 -10.89 -28.73
C SER A 492 -1.88 -10.36 -28.78
N GLY A 493 -2.07 -9.17 -29.34
CA GLY A 493 -3.37 -8.50 -29.36
C GLY A 493 -3.75 -7.89 -28.01
N THR A 494 -5.06 -7.87 -27.73
CA THR A 494 -5.64 -7.24 -26.55
C THR A 494 -5.95 -8.29 -25.47
N VAL A 495 -5.44 -8.08 -24.27
CA VAL A 495 -5.59 -9.02 -23.15
C VAL A 495 -5.77 -8.27 -21.85
N GLU A 496 -6.39 -8.88 -20.85
CA GLU A 496 -6.38 -8.36 -19.47
C GLU A 496 -5.61 -9.33 -18.59
N ILE A 497 -4.61 -8.83 -17.89
CA ILE A 497 -3.78 -9.59 -16.96
C ILE A 497 -4.29 -9.27 -15.55
N ALA A 498 -4.70 -10.30 -14.82
CA ALA A 498 -5.38 -10.17 -13.55
C ALA A 498 -4.58 -10.79 -12.40
N ALA A 499 -4.69 -10.19 -11.23
CA ALA A 499 -4.57 -10.89 -9.96
C ALA A 499 -5.95 -10.87 -9.29
N THR A 500 -6.41 -12.02 -8.80
CA THR A 500 -7.79 -12.16 -8.29
C THR A 500 -7.88 -13.14 -7.14
N TYR A 501 -8.82 -12.94 -6.24
CA TYR A 501 -9.15 -13.96 -5.25
C TYR A 501 -9.81 -15.17 -5.92
N LYS A 502 -9.51 -16.36 -5.38
CA LYS A 502 -10.14 -17.61 -5.86
C LYS A 502 -11.66 -17.59 -5.68
N SER A 503 -12.19 -16.77 -4.77
CA SER A 503 -13.63 -16.65 -4.51
C SER A 503 -14.40 -15.79 -5.54
N ILE A 504 -13.77 -15.33 -6.63
CA ILE A 504 -14.47 -14.65 -7.72
C ILE A 504 -15.61 -15.51 -8.28
N ARG A 505 -16.75 -14.87 -8.59
CA ARG A 505 -17.87 -15.54 -9.26
C ARG A 505 -17.51 -15.84 -10.71
N ARG A 506 -17.97 -16.99 -11.22
CA ARG A 506 -17.53 -17.51 -12.52
C ARG A 506 -18.66 -17.89 -13.45
N LYS A 507 -19.90 -17.74 -12.99
CA LYS A 507 -21.10 -18.23 -13.70
C LYS A 507 -22.02 -17.06 -14.05
N GLY A 508 -22.41 -16.99 -15.32
CA GLY A 508 -23.31 -15.96 -15.86
C GLY A 508 -22.59 -14.73 -16.42
N ASP A 509 -23.41 -13.83 -16.96
CA ASP A 509 -23.02 -12.63 -17.72
C ASP A 509 -22.89 -11.36 -16.88
N ARG A 510 -23.06 -11.48 -15.57
CA ARG A 510 -22.97 -10.33 -14.65
C ARG A 510 -21.56 -9.77 -14.60
N GLU A 511 -21.48 -8.46 -14.37
CA GLU A 511 -20.21 -7.72 -14.25
C GLU A 511 -19.33 -8.25 -13.12
N ASP A 512 -19.93 -8.70 -12.00
CA ASP A 512 -19.22 -9.26 -10.85
C ASP A 512 -18.48 -10.58 -11.14
N CYS A 513 -18.73 -11.20 -12.30
CA CYS A 513 -18.03 -12.39 -12.79
C CYS A 513 -16.82 -12.08 -13.69
N ARG A 514 -16.61 -10.81 -14.07
CA ARG A 514 -15.52 -10.36 -14.95
C ARG A 514 -14.38 -9.73 -14.13
N PHE A 515 -13.13 -10.05 -14.46
CA PHE A 515 -11.94 -9.46 -13.82
C PHE A 515 -11.95 -7.93 -13.92
N GLY A 516 -11.59 -7.26 -12.82
CA GLY A 516 -11.57 -5.80 -12.67
C GLY A 516 -12.93 -5.17 -12.34
N TRP A 517 -14.03 -5.84 -12.67
CA TRP A 517 -15.40 -5.33 -12.51
C TRP A 517 -16.05 -5.78 -11.18
N ASN A 518 -15.20 -6.14 -10.22
CA ASN A 518 -15.57 -6.53 -8.86
C ASN A 518 -14.43 -6.17 -7.90
N GLU A 519 -14.71 -6.28 -6.61
CA GLU A 519 -13.80 -6.03 -5.51
C GLU A 519 -12.74 -7.13 -5.29
N LYS A 520 -12.84 -8.24 -6.03
CA LYS A 520 -11.99 -9.42 -5.85
C LYS A 520 -10.82 -9.49 -6.81
N SER A 521 -10.79 -8.62 -7.81
CA SER A 521 -9.82 -8.69 -8.90
C SER A 521 -9.27 -7.31 -9.28
N TRP A 522 -7.99 -7.30 -9.64
CA TRP A 522 -7.24 -6.16 -10.12
C TRP A 522 -6.65 -6.51 -11.46
N ILE A 523 -6.84 -5.65 -12.46
CA ILE A 523 -6.34 -5.92 -13.81
C ILE A 523 -5.46 -4.80 -14.34
N LEU A 524 -4.56 -5.20 -15.23
CA LEU A 524 -4.03 -4.36 -16.30
C LEU A 524 -4.64 -4.86 -17.62
N SER A 525 -5.43 -4.00 -18.26
CA SER A 525 -5.84 -4.19 -19.65
C SER A 525 -4.75 -3.66 -20.57
N CYS A 526 -4.29 -4.53 -21.46
CA CYS A 526 -3.25 -4.24 -22.43
C CYS A 526 -3.85 -4.32 -23.83
N SER A 527 -3.86 -3.19 -24.54
CA SER A 527 -4.18 -3.12 -25.96
C SER A 527 -2.95 -2.65 -26.74
N ASN A 528 -3.00 -2.72 -28.07
CA ASN A 528 -1.91 -2.23 -28.92
C ASN A 528 -1.66 -0.72 -28.79
N ASN A 529 -2.63 0.05 -28.30
CA ASN A 529 -2.57 1.52 -28.31
C ASN A 529 -2.49 2.13 -26.91
N SER A 530 -2.89 1.41 -25.87
CA SER A 530 -2.93 1.94 -24.50
C SER A 530 -2.98 0.85 -23.43
N TYR A 531 -2.54 1.23 -22.23
CA TYR A 531 -2.83 0.50 -21.00
C TYR A 531 -3.96 1.16 -20.23
N SER A 532 -4.79 0.35 -19.59
CA SER A 532 -5.69 0.80 -18.52
C SER A 532 -5.64 -0.18 -17.36
N VAL A 533 -5.95 0.30 -16.17
CA VAL A 533 -6.08 -0.53 -14.98
C VAL A 533 -7.51 -0.49 -14.51
N CYS A 534 -8.02 -1.61 -13.98
CA CYS A 534 -9.38 -1.66 -13.47
C CYS A 534 -9.44 -2.48 -12.18
N HIS A 535 -10.19 -1.97 -11.20
CA HIS A 535 -10.54 -2.66 -9.98
C HIS A 535 -11.87 -2.12 -9.46
N ASN A 536 -12.76 -3.01 -9.01
CA ASN A 536 -14.08 -2.66 -8.49
C ASN A 536 -14.87 -1.69 -9.41
N ASN A 537 -14.87 -1.99 -10.72
CA ASN A 537 -15.51 -1.18 -11.77
C ASN A 537 -14.94 0.23 -11.95
N ASN A 538 -13.84 0.56 -11.26
CA ASN A 538 -13.11 1.80 -11.48
C ASN A 538 -11.98 1.54 -12.49
N SER A 539 -12.15 2.06 -13.69
CA SER A 539 -11.18 1.94 -14.79
C SER A 539 -10.45 3.26 -15.01
N THR A 540 -9.12 3.22 -14.95
CA THR A 540 -8.26 4.37 -15.23
C THR A 540 -7.33 4.06 -16.39
N LYS A 541 -7.36 4.92 -17.42
CA LYS A 541 -6.41 4.87 -18.53
C LYS A 541 -5.05 5.39 -18.08
N LEU A 542 -3.99 4.63 -18.37
CA LEU A 542 -2.63 5.03 -18.04
C LEU A 542 -2.05 5.92 -19.14
N SER A 543 -1.18 6.86 -18.76
CA SER A 543 -0.45 7.73 -19.68
C SER A 543 0.63 7.00 -20.47
N ALA A 544 1.15 5.89 -19.92
CA ALA A 544 2.17 5.07 -20.56
C ALA A 544 1.64 4.43 -21.85
N ARG A 545 2.46 4.45 -22.90
CA ARG A 545 2.15 3.78 -24.17
C ARG A 545 2.78 2.39 -24.20
N PRO A 546 2.11 1.40 -24.80
CA PRO A 546 2.70 0.08 -25.04
C PRO A 546 3.98 0.21 -25.86
N SER A 547 5.08 -0.25 -25.29
CA SER A 547 6.40 -0.34 -25.94
C SER A 547 6.90 -1.78 -26.03
N SER A 548 6.23 -2.71 -25.36
CA SER A 548 6.53 -4.13 -25.33
C SER A 548 5.25 -4.96 -25.29
N GLU A 549 5.35 -6.15 -25.86
CA GLU A 549 4.34 -7.20 -25.78
C GLU A 549 4.50 -8.03 -24.50
N ARG A 550 5.51 -7.76 -23.66
CA ARG A 550 5.72 -8.45 -22.39
C ARG A 550 5.38 -7.56 -21.20
N VAL A 551 4.59 -8.12 -20.29
CA VAL A 551 4.17 -7.48 -19.04
C VAL A 551 4.68 -8.30 -17.86
N GLY A 552 5.36 -7.65 -16.94
CA GLY A 552 5.77 -8.21 -15.66
C GLY A 552 4.75 -7.85 -14.59
N VAL A 553 4.41 -8.79 -13.73
CA VAL A 553 3.52 -8.58 -12.59
C VAL A 553 4.24 -8.99 -11.32
N TYR A 554 4.26 -8.10 -10.34
CA TYR A 554 4.85 -8.34 -9.03
C TYR A 554 3.81 -8.14 -7.94
N VAL A 555 3.67 -9.12 -7.07
CA VAL A 555 2.78 -9.08 -5.91
C VAL A 555 3.63 -9.20 -4.65
N ASP A 556 3.47 -8.23 -3.75
CA ASP A 556 4.00 -8.29 -2.39
C ASP A 556 2.81 -8.37 -1.43
N CYS A 557 2.39 -9.60 -1.11
CA CYS A 557 1.23 -9.84 -0.26
C CYS A 557 1.39 -9.21 1.14
N PRO A 558 2.56 -9.32 1.82
CA PRO A 558 2.80 -8.64 3.10
C PRO A 558 2.68 -7.11 3.03
N ALA A 559 3.19 -6.49 1.97
CA ALA A 559 3.09 -5.03 1.78
C ALA A 559 1.71 -4.60 1.27
N GLY A 560 0.88 -5.54 0.79
CA GLY A 560 -0.40 -5.22 0.18
C GLY A 560 -0.25 -4.49 -1.15
N SER A 561 0.75 -4.86 -1.97
CA SER A 561 0.98 -4.21 -3.26
C SER A 561 0.94 -5.18 -4.43
N LEU A 562 0.37 -4.70 -5.55
CA LEU A 562 0.36 -5.37 -6.84
C LEU A 562 0.84 -4.38 -7.90
N SER A 563 2.00 -4.62 -8.47
CA SER A 563 2.65 -3.75 -9.43
C SER A 563 2.72 -4.39 -10.81
N PHE A 564 2.43 -3.59 -11.84
CA PHE A 564 2.54 -3.96 -13.23
C PHE A 564 3.67 -3.20 -13.90
N TYR A 565 4.42 -3.89 -14.77
CA TYR A 565 5.58 -3.37 -15.48
C TYR A 565 5.49 -3.72 -16.97
N SER A 566 5.92 -2.80 -17.83
CA SER A 566 6.30 -3.13 -19.21
C SER A 566 7.74 -3.67 -19.19
N VAL A 567 7.98 -4.79 -19.87
CA VAL A 567 9.31 -5.46 -19.89
C VAL A 567 9.91 -5.33 -21.28
N SER A 568 10.98 -4.54 -21.44
CA SER A 568 11.67 -4.40 -22.72
C SER A 568 12.50 -5.63 -23.08
N ASP A 569 12.96 -5.69 -24.33
CA ASP A 569 13.80 -6.79 -24.83
C ASP A 569 15.10 -6.95 -24.01
N ASP A 570 15.68 -5.83 -23.57
CA ASP A 570 16.86 -5.79 -22.68
C ASP A 570 16.56 -6.09 -21.20
N GLN A 571 15.33 -6.51 -20.89
CA GLN A 571 14.85 -6.88 -19.54
C GLN A 571 14.70 -5.70 -18.57
N THR A 572 14.72 -4.46 -19.06
CA THR A 572 14.38 -3.29 -18.24
C THR A 572 12.90 -3.29 -17.89
N LEU A 573 12.60 -3.03 -16.62
CA LEU A 573 11.23 -2.92 -16.11
C LEU A 573 10.82 -1.45 -16.05
N THR A 574 9.82 -1.08 -16.83
CA THR A 574 9.18 0.24 -16.73
C THR A 574 7.90 0.10 -15.92
N HIS A 575 7.84 0.72 -14.74
CA HIS A 575 6.64 0.72 -13.90
C HIS A 575 5.44 1.33 -14.65
N LEU A 576 4.31 0.64 -14.63
CA LEU A 576 3.05 1.09 -15.23
C LEU A 576 2.08 1.57 -14.16
N HIS A 577 1.82 0.72 -13.16
CA HIS A 577 0.86 1.00 -12.09
C HIS A 577 1.09 0.10 -10.88
N THR A 578 0.75 0.59 -9.70
CA THR A 578 0.67 -0.22 -8.47
C THR A 578 -0.70 -0.06 -7.85
N PHE A 579 -1.36 -1.16 -7.52
CA PHE A 579 -2.46 -1.14 -6.57
C PHE A 579 -1.92 -1.33 -5.16
N SER A 580 -2.38 -0.50 -4.21
CA SER A 580 -2.10 -0.65 -2.78
C SER A 580 -3.39 -1.03 -2.08
N THR A 581 -3.41 -2.18 -1.42
CA THR A 581 -4.59 -2.73 -0.75
C THR A 581 -4.20 -3.79 0.26
N THR A 582 -4.97 -3.92 1.34
CA THR A 582 -4.88 -5.12 2.17
C THR A 582 -5.53 -6.30 1.46
N PHE A 583 -4.72 -7.30 1.09
CA PHE A 583 -5.23 -8.56 0.58
C PHE A 583 -5.82 -9.41 1.71
N THR A 584 -7.04 -9.91 1.51
CA THR A 584 -7.82 -10.61 2.53
C THR A 584 -7.97 -12.11 2.25
N GLU A 585 -7.64 -12.54 1.03
CA GLU A 585 -7.68 -13.94 0.60
C GLU A 585 -6.44 -14.26 -0.25
N PRO A 586 -6.08 -15.55 -0.39
CA PRO A 586 -5.06 -15.97 -1.34
C PRO A 586 -5.44 -15.56 -2.77
N LEU A 587 -4.49 -14.92 -3.45
CA LEU A 587 -4.64 -14.48 -4.83
C LEU A 587 -4.24 -15.60 -5.81
N CYS A 588 -4.69 -15.48 -7.04
CA CYS A 588 -4.24 -16.25 -8.19
C CYS A 588 -4.07 -15.32 -9.40
N ALA A 589 -3.14 -15.65 -10.29
CA ALA A 589 -3.02 -14.97 -11.57
C ALA A 589 -4.18 -15.41 -12.49
N GLY A 590 -4.65 -14.51 -13.35
CA GLY A 590 -5.70 -14.80 -14.31
C GLY A 590 -5.56 -13.98 -15.58
N PHE A 591 -6.25 -14.41 -16.63
CA PHE A 591 -6.21 -13.76 -17.93
C PHE A 591 -7.60 -13.69 -18.55
N TYR A 592 -7.95 -12.53 -19.11
CA TYR A 592 -9.07 -12.35 -20.03
C TYR A 592 -8.52 -12.18 -21.45
N ILE A 593 -9.02 -12.97 -22.40
CA ILE A 593 -8.50 -13.01 -23.77
C ILE A 593 -9.56 -12.49 -24.74
N TYR A 594 -9.25 -11.40 -25.46
CA TYR A 594 -10.12 -10.87 -26.52
C TYR A 594 -9.98 -11.66 -27.83
N TYR A 595 -10.81 -11.33 -28.82
CA TYR A 595 -10.72 -11.87 -30.17
C TYR A 595 -9.32 -11.70 -30.78
N ASP A 596 -8.88 -12.72 -31.51
CA ASP A 596 -7.58 -12.79 -32.18
C ASP A 596 -6.39 -12.46 -31.27
N SER A 597 -6.51 -12.78 -29.98
CA SER A 597 -5.50 -12.48 -28.96
C SER A 597 -5.02 -13.74 -28.24
N SER A 598 -3.82 -13.68 -27.67
CA SER A 598 -3.24 -14.77 -26.90
C SER A 598 -2.30 -14.28 -25.81
N VAL A 599 -2.05 -15.12 -24.81
CA VAL A 599 -1.06 -14.91 -23.75
C VAL A 599 -0.23 -16.17 -23.58
N CYS A 600 1.08 -15.99 -23.39
CA CYS A 600 2.03 -17.02 -23.01
C CYS A 600 2.75 -16.60 -21.71
N LEU A 601 2.69 -17.45 -20.69
CA LEU A 601 3.41 -17.31 -19.43
C LEU A 601 4.90 -17.59 -19.67
N LYS A 602 5.79 -16.69 -19.25
CA LYS A 602 7.24 -16.78 -19.48
C LYS A 602 8.02 -17.31 -18.29
#